data_AF-A0A1B6LE74-F1
#
_entry.id   AF-A0A1B6LE74-F1
#
_cell.length_a   1.000
_cell.length_b   1.000
_cell.length_c   1.000
_cell.angle_alpha   90.00
_cell.angle_beta   90.00
_cell.angle_gamma   90.00
#
_symmetry.space_group_name_H-M   'P 1'
#
loop_
_entity.id
_entity.type
_entity.pdbx_description
1 polymer ?
#
loop_
_entity_poly.entity_id
_entity_poly.type
_entity_poly.pdbx_seq_one_letter_code
_entity_poly.pdbx_strand_id
1 'polypeptide(L)'
;MSVSKELLEMRFKRFLHYGCELPIYRAGDRSPIISYSIAHIPSLIKLINDDMAGSVVDIIIKVAKEGTSLWPDSLTYALCYCASQDDNNEIREDAYKVLRLVCRTARDIILFVKLHKEMRGT
;
A
#
# COMPACT_ATOMS: atom_id res chain seq x y z
N MET A 1 -24.27 6.57 1.97
CA MET A 1 -23.90 5.88 3.21
C MET A 1 -22.39 6.00 3.38
N SER A 2 -21.91 6.65 4.45
CA SER A 2 -20.46 6.68 4.72
C SER A 2 -19.99 5.25 5.02
N VAL A 3 -18.89 4.84 4.40
CA VAL A 3 -18.26 3.55 4.71
C VAL A 3 -17.53 3.72 6.04
N SER A 4 -17.69 2.79 6.98
CA SER A 4 -17.02 2.92 8.29
C SER A 4 -15.51 2.77 8.15
N LYS A 5 -14.76 3.43 9.04
CA LYS A 5 -13.30 3.37 9.10
C LYS A 5 -12.80 1.94 9.23
N GLU A 6 -13.43 1.15 10.11
CA GLU A 6 -13.05 -0.24 10.39
C GLU A 6 -13.15 -1.10 9.13
N LEU A 7 -14.17 -0.86 8.29
CA LEU A 7 -14.34 -1.57 7.04
C LEU A 7 -13.26 -1.19 6.01
N LEU A 8 -12.88 0.09 5.94
CA LEU A 8 -11.79 0.54 5.07
C LEU A 8 -10.45 -0.05 5.52
N GLU A 9 -10.13 0.02 6.81
CA GLU A 9 -8.91 -0.57 7.35
C GLU A 9 -8.85 -2.08 7.13
N MET A 10 -9.98 -2.77 7.33
CA MET A 10 -10.05 -4.21 7.09
C MET A 10 -9.77 -4.54 5.62
N ARG A 11 -10.37 -3.81 4.67
CA ARG A 11 -10.09 -3.97 3.23
C ARG A 11 -8.64 -3.68 2.89
N PHE A 12 -8.07 -2.62 3.46
CA PHE A 12 -6.68 -2.26 3.23
C PHE A 12 -5.73 -3.34 3.77
N LYS A 13 -5.97 -3.84 4.98
CA LYS A 13 -5.22 -4.97 5.56
C LYS A 13 -5.26 -6.19 4.65
N ARG A 14 -6.43 -6.54 4.10
CA ARG A 14 -6.57 -7.65 3.13
C ARG A 14 -5.69 -7.45 1.90
N PHE A 15 -5.68 -6.24 1.33
CA PHE A 15 -4.78 -5.90 0.25
C PHE A 15 -3.31 -6.08 0.65
N LEU A 16 -2.91 -5.63 1.83
CA LEU A 16 -1.53 -5.80 2.29
C LEU A 16 -1.14 -7.26 2.51
N HIS A 17 -2.05 -8.13 2.95
CA HIS A 17 -1.72 -9.54 3.17
C HIS A 17 -1.74 -10.38 1.90
N TYR A 18 -2.68 -10.13 0.99
CA TYR A 18 -2.90 -10.99 -0.16
C TYR A 18 -3.34 -10.24 -1.44
N GLY A 19 -3.05 -8.95 -1.56
CA GLY A 19 -3.16 -8.20 -2.83
C GLY A 19 -4.59 -7.95 -3.31
N CYS A 20 -5.61 -8.15 -2.48
CA CYS A 20 -7.01 -7.89 -2.83
C CYS A 20 -7.80 -7.39 -1.62
N GLU A 21 -8.71 -6.43 -1.81
CA GLU A 21 -9.62 -5.98 -0.75
C GLU A 21 -10.81 -6.92 -0.50
N LEU A 22 -11.14 -7.75 -1.50
CA LEU A 22 -12.22 -8.74 -1.39
C LEU A 22 -11.80 -9.88 -0.45
N PRO A 23 -12.76 -10.53 0.25
CA PRO A 23 -12.49 -11.66 1.13
C PRO A 23 -12.20 -12.95 0.33
N ILE A 24 -11.31 -12.88 -0.66
CA ILE A 24 -11.01 -13.97 -1.59
C ILE A 24 -9.49 -14.03 -1.75
N TYR A 25 -8.92 -15.21 -1.47
CA TYR A 25 -7.54 -15.51 -1.81
C TYR A 25 -7.49 -16.17 -3.20
N ARG A 26 -6.62 -15.68 -4.08
CA ARG A 26 -6.37 -16.27 -5.42
C ARG A 26 -4.95 -16.85 -5.46
N ALA A 27 -4.82 -18.17 -5.63
CA ALA A 27 -3.52 -18.82 -5.76
C ALA A 27 -2.85 -18.50 -7.11
N GLY A 28 -1.53 -18.57 -7.17
CA GLY A 28 -0.73 -18.39 -8.39
C GLY A 28 0.17 -17.15 -8.40
N ASP A 29 0.94 -16.99 -9.47
CA ASP A 29 1.78 -15.81 -9.70
C ASP A 29 0.90 -14.60 -10.03
N ARG A 30 1.07 -13.53 -9.23
CA ARG A 30 0.32 -12.28 -9.35
C ARG A 30 1.13 -11.18 -10.01
N SER A 31 2.39 -11.47 -10.38
CA SER A 31 3.26 -10.58 -11.16
C SER A 31 2.70 -10.20 -12.54
N PRO A 32 1.93 -11.05 -13.27
CA PRO A 32 1.38 -10.68 -14.58
C PRO A 32 0.08 -9.88 -14.50
N ILE A 33 -0.54 -9.77 -13.32
CA ILE A 33 -1.86 -9.18 -13.17
C ILE A 33 -1.67 -7.77 -12.62
N ILE A 34 -2.15 -6.81 -13.40
CA ILE A 34 -2.85 -5.53 -13.17
C ILE A 34 -3.25 -5.14 -11.70
N SER A 35 -2.99 -5.96 -10.69
CA SER A 35 -3.24 -5.80 -9.25
C SER A 35 -2.66 -4.52 -8.64
N TYR A 36 -1.69 -3.89 -9.29
CA TYR A 36 -1.10 -2.60 -8.92
C TYR A 36 -1.76 -1.43 -9.64
N SER A 37 -3.06 -1.52 -9.91
CA SER A 37 -3.84 -0.34 -10.27
C SER A 37 -4.47 0.22 -9.00
N ILE A 38 -4.34 1.52 -8.82
CA ILE A 38 -5.02 2.24 -7.75
C ILE A 38 -6.53 2.03 -7.74
N ALA A 39 -7.11 1.76 -8.91
CA ALA A 39 -8.52 1.40 -9.06
C ALA A 39 -8.90 0.15 -8.26
N HIS A 40 -7.93 -0.69 -7.87
CA HIS A 40 -8.14 -1.91 -7.09
C HIS A 40 -7.93 -1.73 -5.58
N ILE A 41 -7.54 -0.53 -5.12
CA ILE A 41 -7.32 -0.24 -3.70
C ILE A 41 -8.09 1.01 -3.25
N PRO A 42 -9.42 1.07 -3.45
CA PRO A 42 -10.22 2.24 -3.06
C PRO A 42 -10.18 2.53 -1.56
N SER A 43 -9.88 1.53 -0.70
CA SER A 43 -9.75 1.76 0.73
C SER A 43 -8.55 2.64 1.08
N LEU A 44 -7.42 2.48 0.40
CA LEU A 44 -6.21 3.28 0.61
C LEU A 44 -6.49 4.75 0.31
N ILE A 45 -7.09 5.05 -0.84
CA ILE A 45 -7.42 6.41 -1.27
C ILE A 45 -8.37 7.08 -0.26
N LYS A 46 -9.43 6.35 0.15
CA LYS A 46 -10.39 6.88 1.13
C LYS A 46 -9.76 7.15 2.48
N LEU A 47 -8.91 6.25 2.98
CA LEU A 47 -8.21 6.46 4.25
C LEU A 47 -7.32 7.70 4.20
N ILE A 48 -6.64 7.97 3.08
CA ILE A 48 -5.82 9.18 2.93
C ILE A 48 -6.70 10.44 2.84
N ASN A 49 -7.75 10.40 2.03
CA ASN A 49 -8.61 11.57 1.78
C ASN A 49 -9.48 11.96 2.98
N ASP A 50 -9.88 11.00 3.82
CA ASP A 50 -10.70 11.22 5.01
C ASP A 50 -9.84 11.63 6.23
N ASP A 51 -8.65 12.19 6.02
CA ASP A 51 -7.67 12.63 7.03
C ASP A 51 -7.25 11.53 8.03
N MET A 52 -7.29 10.28 7.58
CA MET A 52 -6.81 9.10 8.32
C MET A 52 -5.45 8.61 7.80
N ALA A 53 -4.66 9.52 7.21
CA ALA A 53 -3.36 9.21 6.62
C ALA A 53 -2.40 8.53 7.60
N GLY A 54 -2.36 8.96 8.86
CA GLY A 54 -1.53 8.33 9.91
C GLY A 54 -1.88 6.85 10.13
N SER A 55 -3.16 6.48 10.07
CA SER A 55 -3.55 5.07 10.24
C SER A 55 -3.11 4.19 9.08
N VAL A 56 -2.95 4.74 7.88
CA VAL A 56 -2.44 4.00 6.71
C VAL A 56 -1.00 3.57 6.93
N VAL A 57 -0.12 4.51 7.30
CA VAL A 57 1.30 4.22 7.52
C VAL A 57 1.48 3.28 8.71
N ASP A 58 0.72 3.46 9.79
CA ASP A 58 0.74 2.56 10.94
C ASP A 58 0.36 1.12 10.58
N ILE A 59 -0.66 0.94 9.75
CA ILE A 59 -1.06 -0.39 9.26
C ILE A 59 0.06 -1.01 8.41
N ILE A 60 0.70 -0.23 7.53
CA ILE A 60 1.84 -0.70 6.73
C ILE A 60 3.00 -1.12 7.64
N ILE A 61 3.38 -0.29 8.60
CA ILE A 61 4.45 -0.56 9.58
C ILE A 61 4.15 -1.87 10.31
N LYS A 62 2.92 -2.04 10.79
CA LYS A 62 2.50 -3.21 11.54
C LYS A 62 2.68 -4.48 10.72
N VAL A 63 2.11 -4.53 9.52
CA VAL A 63 2.21 -5.71 8.62
C VAL A 63 3.66 -5.98 8.22
N ALA A 64 4.45 -4.93 7.96
CA ALA A 64 5.86 -5.07 7.60
C ALA A 64 6.74 -5.59 8.75
N LYS A 65 6.46 -5.19 10.00
CA LYS A 65 7.15 -5.71 11.19
C LYS A 65 6.78 -7.16 11.48
N GLU A 66 5.49 -7.47 11.40
CA GLU A 66 4.97 -8.82 11.66
C GLU A 66 5.39 -9.83 10.57
N GLY A 67 5.71 -9.37 9.36
CA GLY A 67 6.14 -10.24 8.26
C GLY A 67 5.03 -11.16 7.75
N THR A 68 3.77 -10.78 7.99
CA THR A 68 2.57 -11.59 7.74
C THR A 68 1.99 -11.45 6.33
N SER A 69 2.64 -10.67 5.46
CA SER A 69 2.19 -10.54 4.08
C SER A 69 2.63 -11.74 3.25
N LEU A 70 1.67 -12.41 2.61
CA LEU A 70 1.94 -13.44 1.60
C LEU A 70 2.31 -12.83 0.25
N TRP A 71 2.19 -11.51 0.12
CA TRP A 71 2.47 -10.77 -1.10
C TRP A 71 3.19 -9.45 -0.78
N PRO A 72 4.48 -9.48 -0.41
CA PRO A 72 5.20 -8.30 0.10
C PRO A 72 5.24 -7.11 -0.85
N ASP A 73 5.16 -7.36 -2.16
CA ASP A 73 5.12 -6.32 -3.17
C ASP A 73 3.88 -5.38 -3.01
N SER A 74 2.78 -5.82 -2.35
CA SER A 74 1.65 -4.93 -2.00
C SER A 74 2.01 -3.88 -0.96
N LEU A 75 2.90 -4.19 -0.01
CA LEU A 75 3.41 -3.23 0.96
C LEU A 75 4.24 -2.17 0.25
N THR A 76 5.12 -2.59 -0.65
CA THR A 76 5.92 -1.68 -1.49
C THR A 76 5.02 -0.77 -2.32
N TYR A 77 3.97 -1.31 -2.92
CA TYR A 77 3.00 -0.53 -3.69
C TYR A 77 2.24 0.48 -2.83
N ALA A 78 1.68 0.06 -1.70
CA ALA A 78 0.93 0.95 -0.81
C ALA A 78 1.83 2.08 -0.29
N LEU A 79 3.06 1.75 0.10
CA LEU A 79 4.04 2.74 0.55
C LEU A 79 4.43 3.71 -0.57
N CYS A 80 4.63 3.20 -1.77
CA CYS A 80 4.92 4.00 -2.96
C CYS A 80 3.81 5.01 -3.25
N TYR A 81 2.54 4.60 -3.08
CA TYR A 81 1.41 5.51 -3.24
C TYR A 81 1.43 6.63 -2.20
N CYS A 82 1.69 6.31 -0.93
CA CYS A 82 1.86 7.32 0.12
C CYS A 82 3.01 8.28 -0.19
N ALA A 83 4.16 7.77 -0.67
CA ALA A 83 5.31 8.59 -1.06
C ALA A 83 5.07 9.47 -2.29
N SER A 84 4.04 9.14 -3.10
CA SER A 84 3.65 9.88 -4.30
C SER A 84 2.55 10.92 -4.06
N GLN A 85 2.10 11.12 -2.80
CA GLN A 85 1.11 12.13 -2.46
C GLN A 85 1.75 13.53 -2.49
N ASP A 86 1.58 14.26 -3.58
CA ASP A 86 2.15 15.61 -3.72
C ASP A 86 1.36 16.66 -2.90
N ASP A 87 0.08 16.43 -2.66
CA ASP A 87 -0.81 17.32 -1.88
C ASP A 87 -0.78 17.06 -0.37
N ASN A 88 -0.14 15.97 0.08
CA ASN A 88 -0.05 15.61 1.50
C ASN A 88 1.42 15.36 1.89
N ASN A 89 2.10 16.41 2.35
CA ASN A 89 3.52 16.34 2.72
C ASN A 89 3.78 15.40 3.91
N GLU A 90 2.88 15.34 4.88
CA GLU A 90 3.04 14.55 6.10
C GLU A 90 3.09 13.05 5.77
N ILE A 91 2.10 12.54 5.04
CA ILE A 91 2.08 11.12 4.65
C ILE A 91 3.26 10.75 3.75
N ARG A 92 3.69 11.69 2.90
CA ARG A 92 4.85 11.50 2.02
C ARG A 92 6.12 11.34 2.84
N GLU A 93 6.37 12.24 3.79
CA GLU A 93 7.54 12.17 4.68
C GLU A 93 7.52 10.89 5.52
N ASP A 94 6.37 10.52 6.07
CA ASP A 94 6.21 9.30 6.86
C ASP A 94 6.44 8.04 6.03
N ALA A 95 6.00 8.02 4.77
CA ALA A 95 6.30 6.94 3.85
C ALA A 95 7.82 6.79 3.62
N TYR A 96 8.55 7.89 3.43
CA TYR A 96 10.00 7.84 3.26
C TYR A 96 10.73 7.40 4.54
N LYS A 97 10.25 7.77 5.74
CA LYS A 97 10.83 7.33 7.02
C LYS A 97 10.77 5.80 7.18
N VAL A 98 9.70 5.17 6.71
CA VAL A 98 9.50 3.71 6.85
C VAL A 98 9.97 2.91 5.64
N LEU A 99 10.54 3.57 4.63
CA LEU A 99 11.02 2.93 3.40
C LEU A 99 11.96 1.75 3.66
N ARG A 100 12.91 1.92 4.60
CA ARG A 100 13.88 0.86 4.97
C ARG A 100 13.24 -0.34 5.66
N LEU A 101 12.09 -0.16 6.31
CA LEU A 101 11.37 -1.24 6.99
C LEU A 101 10.66 -2.14 5.97
N VAL A 102 10.08 -1.52 4.95
CA VAL A 102 9.31 -2.21 3.89
C VAL A 102 10.23 -2.74 2.80
N CYS A 103 11.14 -1.92 2.29
CA CYS A 103 12.06 -2.28 1.22
C CYS A 103 13.37 -2.82 1.80
N ARG A 104 13.38 -4.12 2.13
CA ARG A 104 14.50 -4.78 2.82
C ARG A 104 15.60 -5.24 1.87
N THR A 105 15.25 -5.50 0.61
CA THR A 105 16.15 -6.02 -0.42
C THR A 105 16.33 -5.04 -1.56
N ALA A 106 17.36 -5.24 -2.37
CA ALA A 106 17.56 -4.48 -3.61
C ALA A 106 16.35 -4.61 -4.56
N ARG A 107 15.72 -5.81 -4.63
CA ARG A 107 14.51 -6.04 -5.42
C ARG A 107 13.39 -5.10 -5.00
N ASP A 108 13.18 -4.93 -3.69
CA ASP A 108 12.10 -4.11 -3.16
C ASP A 108 12.30 -2.63 -3.50
N ILE A 109 13.54 -2.14 -3.37
CA ILE A 109 13.88 -0.76 -3.76
C ILE A 109 13.72 -0.55 -5.27
N ILE A 110 14.16 -1.49 -6.10
CA ILE A 110 13.97 -1.41 -7.56
C ILE A 110 12.48 -1.38 -7.91
N LEU A 111 11.68 -2.22 -7.25
CA LEU A 111 10.22 -2.22 -7.42
C LEU A 111 9.61 -0.89 -6.98
N PHE A 112 10.00 -0.35 -5.83
CA PHE A 112 9.55 0.96 -5.36
C PHE A 112 9.82 2.05 -6.39
N VAL A 113 11.05 2.14 -6.90
CA VAL A 113 11.44 3.15 -7.91
C VAL A 113 10.64 2.98 -9.19
N LYS A 114 10.42 1.74 -9.64
CA LYS A 114 9.59 1.44 -10.82
C LYS A 114 8.16 1.93 -10.63
N LEU A 115 7.52 1.56 -9.52
CA LEU A 115 6.14 1.95 -9.20
C LEU A 115 6.01 3.47 -9.04
N HIS A 116 6.99 4.12 -8.41
CA HIS A 116 6.96 5.55 -8.17
C HIS A 116 7.04 6.34 -9.48
N LYS A 117 7.85 5.85 -10.43
CA LYS A 117 7.90 6.38 -11.79
C LYS A 117 6.55 6.24 -12.50
N GLU A 118 5.92 5.06 -12.42
CA GLU A 118 4.61 4.79 -13.02
C GLU A 118 3.50 5.68 -12.43
N MET A 119 3.48 5.88 -11.10
CA MET A 119 2.49 6.72 -10.42
C MET A 119 2.60 8.21 -10.80
N ARG A 120 3.80 8.69 -11.11
CA ARG A 120 4.06 10.08 -11.51
C ARG A 120 3.91 10.33 -13.01
N GLY A 121 3.69 9.29 -13.82
CA GLY A 121 3.54 9.42 -15.27
C GLY A 121 4.81 9.88 -16.01
N THR A 122 5.99 9.65 -15.43
CA THR A 122 7.32 9.96 -16.01
C THR A 122 7.98 8.75 -16.64
#